data_AF-X5ML84-F1
#
_entry.id   AF-X5ML84-F1
#
_cell.length_a   1.000
_cell.length_b   1.000
_cell.length_c   1.000
_cell.angle_alpha   90.00
_cell.angle_beta   90.00
_cell.angle_gamma   90.00
#
_symmetry.space_group_name_H-M   'P 1'
#
loop_
_entity.id
_entity.type
_entity.pdbx_description
1 polymer ?
#
loop_
_entity_poly.entity_id
_entity_poly.type
_entity_poly.pdbx_seq_one_letter_code
_entity_poly.pdbx_strand_id
1 'polypeptide(L)'
;KWISRFDVWPYLEKFAEDAASEIAAELQGVPDLIIGNYSDGNLVASLLSHNMGVTQCTIAHALEKTKYPDSDIYWKNFEDKYHFSAQFTADLIAMNNSDFIITSTYQEIAGTKNT
;
A
#
# COMPACT_ATOMS: atom_id res chain seq x y z
N LYS A 1 6.73 18.06 -11.24
CA LYS A 1 5.34 17.94 -11.76
C LYS A 1 4.60 16.95 -10.87
N TRP A 2 3.32 17.14 -10.59
CA TRP A 2 2.51 16.15 -9.87
C TRP A 2 2.34 14.86 -10.71
N ILE A 3 2.31 13.70 -10.04
CA ILE A 3 2.16 12.36 -10.62
C ILE A 3 0.87 11.74 -10.05
N SER A 4 0.08 11.11 -10.91
CA SER A 4 -1.14 10.39 -10.49
C SER A 4 -0.79 9.22 -9.59
N ARG A 5 -1.64 8.90 -8.61
CA ARG A 5 -1.48 7.70 -7.76
C ARG A 5 -1.42 6.37 -8.54
N PHE A 6 -1.93 6.36 -9.77
CA PHE A 6 -1.84 5.18 -10.64
C PHE A 6 -0.48 5.05 -11.34
N ASP A 7 0.38 6.08 -11.27
CA ASP A 7 1.64 6.16 -12.01
C ASP A 7 2.87 6.28 -11.08
N VAL A 8 2.69 6.22 -9.76
CA VAL A 8 3.77 6.42 -8.77
C VAL A 8 4.69 5.20 -8.60
N TRP A 9 4.27 4.01 -9.06
CA TRP A 9 4.93 2.73 -8.78
C TRP A 9 6.44 2.69 -9.04
N PRO A 10 6.96 3.25 -10.16
CA PRO A 10 8.40 3.20 -10.45
C PRO A 10 9.27 3.99 -9.46
N TYR A 11 8.67 4.83 -8.62
CA TYR A 11 9.38 5.74 -7.71
C TYR A 11 9.39 5.26 -6.26
N LEU A 12 8.55 4.28 -5.90
CA LEU A 12 8.27 3.97 -4.49
C LEU A 12 9.43 3.28 -3.76
N GLU A 13 10.19 2.42 -4.44
CA GLU A 13 11.36 1.77 -3.82
C GLU A 13 12.42 2.79 -3.43
N LYS A 14 12.80 3.67 -4.38
CA LYS A 14 13.77 4.72 -4.11
C LYS A 14 13.26 5.72 -3.07
N PHE A 15 11.97 6.05 -3.13
CA PHE A 15 11.34 6.89 -2.12
C PHE A 15 11.44 6.27 -0.72
N ALA A 16 11.25 4.95 -0.58
CA ALA A 16 11.38 4.27 0.71
C ALA A 16 12.81 4.32 1.25
N GLU A 17 13.83 4.12 0.41
CA GLU A 17 15.24 4.26 0.80
C GLU A 17 15.56 5.66 1.33
N ASP A 18 15.15 6.68 0.57
CA ASP A 18 15.42 8.07 0.90
C ASP A 18 14.66 8.48 2.17
N ALA A 19 13.39 8.08 2.29
CA ALA A 19 12.56 8.33 3.47
C ALA A 19 13.11 7.66 4.73
N ALA A 20 13.66 6.44 4.64
CA ALA A 20 14.26 5.76 5.79
C ALA A 20 15.37 6.59 6.43
N SER A 21 16.22 7.20 5.59
CA SER A 21 17.34 8.03 6.03
C SER A 21 16.86 9.31 6.73
N GLU A 22 15.89 10.01 6.12
CA GLU A 22 15.32 11.25 6.66
C GLU A 22 14.54 11.01 7.96
N ILE A 23 13.74 9.94 8.02
CA ILE A 23 13.00 9.56 9.23
C ILE A 23 13.97 9.26 10.37
N ALA A 24 15.03 8.50 10.11
CA ALA A 24 16.00 8.15 11.14
C ALA A 24 16.76 9.38 11.66
N ALA A 25 17.07 10.33 10.77
CA ALA A 25 17.72 11.59 11.15
C ALA A 25 16.81 12.46 12.03
N GLU A 26 15.54 12.59 11.67
CA GLU A 26 14.57 13.42 12.41
C GLU A 26 14.21 12.81 13.78
N LEU A 27 13.96 11.50 13.82
CA LEU A 27 13.63 10.80 15.07
C LEU A 27 14.85 10.51 15.95
N GLN A 28 16.07 10.70 15.43
CA GLN A 28 17.32 10.32 16.08
C GLN A 28 17.35 8.83 16.47
N GLY A 29 16.75 7.98 15.65
CA GLY A 29 16.52 6.56 15.93
C GLY A 29 15.57 5.92 14.92
N VAL A 30 15.16 4.68 15.17
CA VAL A 30 14.12 4.00 14.38
C VAL A 30 12.73 4.30 14.98
N PRO A 31 11.68 4.38 14.15
CA PRO A 31 10.32 4.52 14.66
C PRO A 31 9.90 3.27 15.45
N ASP A 32 9.01 3.43 16.43
CA ASP A 32 8.43 2.28 17.17
C ASP A 32 7.24 1.65 16.43
N LEU A 33 6.61 2.39 15.52
CA LEU A 33 5.45 1.97 14.73
C LEU A 33 5.45 2.67 13.37
N ILE A 34 5.13 1.93 12.31
CA ILE A 34 4.90 2.46 10.96
C ILE A 34 3.47 2.14 10.53
N ILE A 35 2.76 3.15 10.03
CA ILE A 35 1.38 3.01 9.53
C ILE A 35 1.34 3.33 8.04
N GLY A 36 1.21 2.28 7.21
CA GLY A 36 0.93 2.41 5.79
C GLY A 36 -0.50 2.89 5.55
N ASN A 37 -0.67 3.72 4.51
CA ASN A 37 -1.97 4.23 4.09
C ASN A 37 -2.13 4.12 2.58
N TYR A 38 -3.22 3.52 2.12
CA TYR A 38 -3.49 3.26 0.70
C TYR A 38 -2.39 2.41 0.02
N SER A 39 -2.56 2.00 -1.23
CA SER A 39 -1.70 1.01 -1.87
C SER A 39 -0.20 1.39 -1.92
N ASP A 40 0.10 2.63 -2.28
CA ASP A 40 1.47 3.16 -2.38
C ASP A 40 2.12 3.32 -1.00
N GLY A 41 1.42 3.98 -0.06
CA GLY A 41 1.89 4.14 1.30
C GLY A 41 2.02 2.81 2.06
N ASN A 42 1.14 1.83 1.78
CA ASN A 42 1.23 0.48 2.33
C ASN A 42 2.46 -0.27 1.80
N LEU A 43 2.78 -0.13 0.51
CA LEU A 43 4.00 -0.71 -0.05
C LEU A 43 5.26 -0.09 0.57
N VAL A 44 5.32 1.25 0.64
CA VAL A 44 6.45 1.96 1.27
C VAL A 44 6.60 1.58 2.73
N ALA A 45 5.49 1.51 3.47
CA ALA A 45 5.50 1.08 4.87
C ALA A 45 6.06 -0.35 5.03
N SER A 46 5.76 -1.26 4.09
CA SER A 46 6.27 -2.63 4.11
C SER A 46 7.78 -2.71 3.85
N LEU A 47 8.30 -1.84 2.97
CA LEU A 47 9.74 -1.75 2.73
C LEU A 47 10.47 -1.15 3.95
N LEU A 48 9.90 -0.09 4.55
CA LEU A 48 10.48 0.57 5.72
C LEU A 48 10.45 -0.35 6.95
N SER A 49 9.32 -1.01 7.24
CA SER A 49 9.17 -1.89 8.40
C SER A 49 10.17 -3.06 8.34
N HIS A 50 10.31 -3.67 7.16
CA HIS A 50 11.26 -4.75 6.94
C HIS A 50 12.71 -4.29 7.13
N ASN A 51 13.07 -3.13 6.56
CA ASN A 51 14.42 -2.58 6.66
C ASN A 51 14.79 -2.16 8.09
N MET A 52 13.85 -1.55 8.83
CA MET A 52 14.10 -1.00 10.16
C MET A 52 13.79 -1.97 11.31
N GLY A 53 13.13 -3.10 11.04
CA GLY A 53 12.71 -4.07 12.05
C GLY A 53 11.59 -3.54 12.96
N VAL A 54 10.62 -2.82 12.39
CA VAL A 54 9.60 -2.07 13.13
C VAL A 54 8.22 -2.66 12.91
N THR A 55 7.36 -2.64 13.94
CA THR A 55 5.97 -3.09 13.82
C THR A 55 5.21 -2.27 12.77
N GLN A 56 4.48 -2.96 11.90
CA GLN A 56 3.74 -2.38 10.79
C GLN A 56 2.23 -2.54 10.96
N CYS A 57 1.52 -1.43 10.80
CA CYS A 57 0.09 -1.38 10.54
C CYS A 57 -0.16 -0.97 9.09
N THR A 58 -1.24 -1.48 8.47
CA THR A 58 -1.76 -0.89 7.22
C THR A 58 -3.23 -0.50 7.33
N ILE A 59 -3.59 0.53 6.56
CA ILE A 59 -4.96 1.01 6.38
C ILE A 59 -5.20 1.12 4.88
N ALA A 60 -6.04 0.26 4.33
CA ALA A 60 -6.29 0.23 2.89
C ALA A 60 -6.98 1.52 2.38
N HIS A 61 -7.91 2.07 3.17
CA HIS A 61 -8.87 3.12 2.80
C HIS A 61 -9.82 2.72 1.66
N ALA A 62 -9.29 2.18 0.56
CA ALA A 62 -10.04 1.56 -0.53
C ALA A 62 -9.17 0.51 -1.23
N LEU A 63 -9.79 -0.55 -1.73
CA LEU A 63 -9.16 -1.51 -2.62
C LEU A 63 -9.75 -1.31 -4.02
N GLU A 64 -8.96 -0.82 -4.97
CA GLU A 64 -9.48 -0.43 -6.30
C GLU A 64 -10.09 -1.62 -7.05
N LYS A 65 -9.65 -2.86 -6.77
CA LYS A 65 -10.21 -4.08 -7.35
C LYS A 65 -11.74 -4.22 -7.18
N THR A 66 -12.30 -3.70 -6.08
CA THR A 66 -13.76 -3.75 -5.85
C THR A 66 -14.51 -2.58 -6.49
N LYS A 67 -13.80 -1.47 -6.76
CA LYS A 67 -14.36 -0.25 -7.38
C LYS A 67 -14.37 -0.32 -8.90
N TYR A 68 -13.51 -1.15 -9.48
CA TYR A 68 -13.44 -1.43 -10.91
C TYR A 68 -13.79 -2.91 -11.15
N PRO A 69 -15.07 -3.23 -11.43
CA PRO A 69 -15.49 -4.61 -11.67
C PRO A 69 -14.68 -5.29 -12.77
N ASP A 70 -14.37 -6.57 -12.56
CA ASP A 70 -13.58 -7.42 -13.45
C ASP A 70 -12.19 -6.88 -13.81
N SER A 71 -11.68 -5.90 -13.05
CA SER A 71 -10.37 -5.30 -13.28
C SER A 71 -9.21 -6.27 -13.05
N ASP A 72 -9.42 -7.36 -12.32
CA ASP A 72 -8.43 -8.42 -12.13
C ASP A 72 -8.36 -9.34 -13.34
N ILE A 73 -9.47 -9.92 -13.81
CA ILE A 73 -9.46 -10.82 -14.97
C ILE A 73 -9.16 -10.09 -16.28
N TYR A 74 -9.56 -8.81 -16.40
CA TYR A 74 -9.31 -7.97 -17.58
C TYR A 74 -8.23 -6.92 -17.37
N TRP A 75 -7.33 -7.08 -16.40
CA TRP A 75 -6.31 -6.09 -16.02
C TRP A 75 -5.54 -5.51 -17.21
N LYS A 76 -5.23 -6.33 -18.22
CA LYS A 76 -4.51 -5.90 -19.43
C LYS A 76 -5.21 -4.76 -20.18
N ASN A 77 -6.54 -4.70 -20.14
CA ASN A 77 -7.32 -3.64 -20.79
C ASN A 77 -7.27 -2.31 -20.01
N PHE A 78 -6.92 -2.37 -18.72
CA PHE A 78 -6.82 -1.21 -17.84
C PHE A 78 -5.38 -0.74 -17.65
N GLU A 79 -4.40 -1.52 -18.08
CA GLU A 79 -2.99 -1.36 -17.70
C GLU A 79 -2.43 0.00 -18.11
N ASP A 80 -2.60 0.41 -19.36
CA ASP A 80 -2.06 1.68 -19.89
C ASP A 80 -2.55 2.93 -19.13
N LYS A 81 -3.67 2.83 -18.41
CA LYS A 81 -4.31 3.96 -17.73
C LYS A 81 -4.21 3.87 -16.20
N TYR A 82 -4.33 2.68 -15.64
CA TYR A 82 -4.48 2.48 -14.20
C TYR A 82 -3.35 1.68 -13.58
N HIS A 83 -2.54 0.96 -14.37
CA HIS A 83 -1.44 0.13 -13.89
C HIS A 83 -1.86 -0.81 -12.75
N PHE A 84 -3.01 -1.47 -12.92
CA PHE A 84 -3.57 -2.34 -11.88
C PHE A 84 -2.69 -3.55 -11.58
N SER A 85 -1.85 -3.99 -12.52
CA SER A 85 -0.86 -5.04 -12.25
C SER A 85 0.05 -4.65 -11.07
N ALA A 86 0.57 -3.42 -11.06
CA ALA A 86 1.42 -2.90 -10.01
C ALA A 86 0.63 -2.69 -8.71
N GLN A 87 -0.55 -2.07 -8.81
CA GLN A 87 -1.37 -1.78 -7.63
C GLN A 87 -1.82 -3.05 -6.90
N PHE A 88 -2.34 -4.05 -7.60
CA PHE A 88 -2.82 -5.27 -6.96
C PHE A 88 -1.67 -6.10 -6.38
N THR A 89 -0.49 -6.04 -7.00
CA THR A 89 0.72 -6.63 -6.43
C THR A 89 1.12 -5.93 -5.14
N ALA A 90 1.14 -4.60 -5.13
CA ALA A 90 1.44 -3.79 -3.95
C ALA A 90 0.45 -4.06 -2.80
N ASP A 91 -0.85 -4.13 -3.11
CA ASP A 91 -1.89 -4.43 -2.14
C ASP A 91 -1.67 -5.81 -1.50
N LEU A 92 -1.39 -6.84 -2.30
CA LEU A 92 -1.16 -8.19 -1.77
C LEU A 92 0.13 -8.30 -0.94
N ILE A 93 1.21 -7.64 -1.37
CA ILE A 93 2.46 -7.59 -0.60
C ILE A 93 2.17 -6.97 0.76
N ALA A 94 1.61 -5.76 0.80
CA ALA A 94 1.46 -5.04 2.04
C ALA A 94 0.42 -5.68 2.98
N MET A 95 -0.68 -6.22 2.43
CA MET A 95 -1.69 -6.92 3.21
C MET A 95 -1.13 -8.13 3.96
N ASN A 96 -0.17 -8.84 3.37
CA ASN A 96 0.44 -10.03 3.99
C ASN A 96 1.73 -9.73 4.78
N ASN A 97 2.36 -8.57 4.55
CA ASN A 97 3.55 -8.15 5.28
C ASN A 97 3.21 -7.49 6.62
N SER A 98 2.06 -6.82 6.70
CA SER A 98 1.63 -6.09 7.90
C SER A 98 1.48 -7.00 9.13
N ASP A 99 1.91 -6.52 10.29
CA ASP A 99 1.63 -7.20 11.57
C ASP A 99 0.14 -7.16 11.91
N PHE A 100 -0.53 -6.05 11.58
CA PHE A 100 -1.99 -5.93 11.71
C PHE A 100 -2.58 -4.94 10.71
N ILE A 101 -3.89 -5.07 10.49
CA ILE A 101 -4.65 -4.26 9.53
C ILE A 101 -5.80 -3.56 10.27
N ILE A 102 -5.94 -2.25 10.08
CA ILE A 102 -7.10 -1.49 10.55
C ILE A 102 -8.05 -1.28 9.37
N THR A 103 -9.34 -1.54 9.61
CA THR A 103 -10.43 -1.26 8.69
C THR A 103 -11.45 -0.37 9.37
N SER A 104 -12.20 0.42 8.58
CA SER A 104 -13.20 1.34 9.14
C SER A 104 -14.52 0.64 9.41
N THR A 105 -14.78 -0.48 8.72
CA THR A 105 -16.03 -1.24 8.84
C THR A 105 -15.82 -2.73 8.67
N TYR A 106 -16.70 -3.54 9.27
CA TYR A 106 -16.70 -5.00 9.05
C TYR A 106 -16.93 -5.37 7.57
N GLN A 107 -17.70 -4.56 6.84
CA GLN A 107 -18.00 -4.78 5.43
C GLN A 107 -16.73 -4.74 4.56
N GLU A 108 -15.73 -3.92 4.91
CA GLU A 108 -14.44 -3.91 4.20
C GLU A 108 -13.72 -5.26 4.25
N ILE A 109 -13.95 -6.04 5.31
CA ILE A 109 -13.32 -7.35 5.51
C ILE A 109 -14.18 -8.46 4.91
N ALA A 110 -15.44 -8.54 5.31
CA ALA A 110 -16.28 -9.72 5.12
C ALA A 110 -17.60 -9.43 4.38
N GLY A 111 -17.76 -8.23 3.83
CA GLY A 111 -18.94 -7.86 3.05
C GLY A 111 -20.23 -7.90 3.88
N THR A 112 -21.31 -8.35 3.25
CA THR A 112 -22.61 -8.55 3.89
C THR A 112 -23.14 -9.92 3.52
N LYS A 113 -24.27 -10.36 4.10
CA LYS A 113 -24.86 -11.66 3.73
C LYS A 113 -25.24 -11.78 2.25
N ASN A 114 -25.44 -10.65 1.57
CA ASN A 114 -26.03 -10.59 0.23
C ASN A 114 -25.05 -10.07 -0.84
N THR A 115 -23.81 -9.80 -0.46
CA THR A 115 -22.73 -9.30 -1.32
C THR A 115 -21.45 -10.01 -0.92
#